data_AF-A0A9Q8S9X8-F1
#
_entry.id   AF-A0A9Q8S9X8-F1
#
_cell.length_a   1.000
_cell.length_b   1.000
_cell.length_c   1.000
_cell.angle_alpha   90.00
_cell.angle_beta   90.00
_cell.angle_gamma   90.00
#
_symmetry.space_group_name_H-M   'P 1'
#
loop_
_entity.id
_entity.type
_entity.pdbx_description
1 polymer ?
#
loop_
_entity_poly.entity_id
_entity_poly.type
_entity_poly.pdbx_seq_one_letter_code
_entity_poly.pdbx_strand_id
1 'polypeptide(L)' 'SNSLTKFPLFFILKKGKKLKLIIKYKRLNEIIKKNYYSLLLITKLRDLFYKAN' A
#
# COMPACT_ATOMS: atom_id res chain seq x y z
N SER A 1 20.22 14.38 -4.53
CA SER A 1 19.55 13.82 -5.72
C SER A 1 18.70 14.91 -6.35
N ASN A 2 18.93 15.22 -7.63
CA ASN A 2 18.22 16.30 -8.32
C ASN A 2 16.96 15.77 -9.01
N SER A 3 15.99 15.31 -8.21
CA SER A 3 14.67 14.91 -8.72
C SER A 3 13.81 16.15 -9.01
N LEU A 4 13.15 16.17 -10.16
CA LEU A 4 12.19 17.22 -10.55
C LEU A 4 10.93 17.23 -9.68
N THR A 5 10.60 16.11 -9.04
CA THR A 5 9.43 15.96 -8.17
C THR A 5 9.83 15.79 -6.72
N LYS A 6 9.13 16.48 -5.81
CA LYS A 6 9.29 16.39 -4.35
C LYS A 6 8.00 15.89 -3.71
N PHE A 7 8.12 14.99 -2.75
CA PHE A 7 6.98 14.46 -2.00
C PHE A 7 7.12 14.78 -0.51
N PRO A 8 6.01 15.09 0.18
CA PRO A 8 6.02 15.25 1.63
C PRO A 8 6.42 13.95 2.32
N LEU A 9 7.09 14.07 3.46
CA LEU A 9 7.59 12.96 4.25
C LEU A 9 7.15 13.14 5.70
N PHE A 10 6.76 12.05 6.33
CA PHE A 10 6.22 12.00 7.68
C PHE A 10 6.97 10.99 8.53
N PHE A 11 7.16 11.32 9.81
CA PHE A 11 7.55 10.37 10.83
C PHE A 11 6.31 9.92 11.57
N ILE A 12 6.00 8.62 11.52
CA ILE A 12 4.85 8.03 12.19
C ILE A 12 5.34 7.05 13.25
N LEU A 13 4.86 7.25 14.49
CA LEU A 13 5.13 6.33 15.59
C LEU A 13 4.27 5.07 15.43
N LYS A 14 4.92 3.91 15.38
CA LYS A 14 4.24 2.59 15.34
C LYS A 14 4.03 2.04 16.75
N LYS A 15 3.10 1.09 16.86
CA LYS A 15 2.91 0.26 18.07
C LYS A 15 4.26 -0.37 18.43
N GLY A 16 4.78 -0.07 19.61
CA GLY A 16 6.15 -0.40 20.02
C GLY A 16 7.16 0.75 19.99
N LYS A 17 6.70 2.01 19.92
CA LYS A 17 7.52 3.24 20.01
C LYS A 17 8.59 3.39 18.92
N LYS A 18 8.53 2.60 17.85
CA LYS A 18 9.43 2.73 16.69
C LYS A 18 8.90 3.80 15.75
N LEU A 19 9.76 4.76 15.39
CA LEU A 19 9.45 5.75 14.34
C LEU A 19 9.65 5.11 12.97
N LYS A 20 8.68 5.29 12.08
CA LYS A 20 8.77 4.88 10.68
C LYS A 20 8.60 6.09 9.78
N LEU A 21 9.50 6.19 8.81
CA LEU A 21 9.43 7.14 7.72
C LEU A 21 8.35 6.73 6.73
N ILE A 22 7.44 7.65 6.38
CA ILE A 22 6.38 7.42 5.39
C ILE A 22 6.35 8.60 4.42
N ILE A 23 6.40 8.31 3.13
CA ILE A 23 6.30 9.32 2.07
C ILE A 23 4.84 9.44 1.62
N LYS A 24 4.34 10.66 1.47
CA LYS A 24 2.97 10.95 1.04
C LYS A 24 2.84 10.84 -0.48
N TYR A 25 2.54 9.65 -0.98
CA TYR A 25 2.36 9.39 -2.40
C TYR A 25 0.96 9.69 -2.96
N LYS A 26 0.08 10.41 -2.23
CA LYS A 26 -1.32 10.65 -2.69
C LYS A 26 -1.38 11.23 -4.11
N ARG A 27 -0.66 12.33 -4.36
CA ARG A 27 -0.59 12.97 -5.69
C ARG A 27 -0.02 12.04 -6.76
N LEU A 28 1.02 11.27 -6.43
CA LEU A 28 1.63 10.33 -7.37
C LEU A 28 0.66 9.20 -7.72
N ASN A 29 -0.09 8.71 -6.73
CA ASN A 29 -1.06 7.65 -6.91
C ASN A 29 -2.24 8.05 -7.81
N GLU A 30 -2.58 9.34 -7.88
CA GLU A 30 -3.62 9.86 -8.77
C GLU A 30 -3.14 9.95 -10.23
N ILE A 31 -1.84 10.18 -10.45
CA ILE A 31 -1.25 10.38 -11.80
C ILE A 31 -0.87 9.04 -12.46
N ILE A 32 -0.39 8.06 -11.69
CA ILE A 32 0.10 6.79 -12.25
C ILE A 32 -1.05 5.92 -12.78
N LYS A 33 -0.92 5.42 -14.02
CA LYS A 33 -1.77 4.36 -14.58
C LYS A 33 -1.73 3.11 -13.70
N LYS A 34 -2.90 2.73 -13.16
CA LYS A 34 -3.03 1.52 -12.34
C LYS A 34 -3.03 0.28 -13.22
N ASN A 35 -2.12 -0.64 -12.94
CA ASN A 35 -2.20 -2.00 -13.45
C ASN A 35 -2.99 -2.83 -12.43
N TYR A 36 -4.27 -3.03 -12.69
CA TYR A 36 -5.16 -3.74 -11.77
C TYR A 36 -4.92 -5.24 -11.88
N TYR A 37 -4.51 -5.85 -10.76
CA TYR A 37 -4.52 -7.29 -10.60
C TYR A 37 -5.70 -7.69 -9.72
N SER A 38 -6.46 -8.68 -10.17
CA SER A 38 -7.57 -9.24 -9.38
C SER A 38 -7.01 -9.94 -8.15
N LEU A 39 -7.19 -9.33 -6.98
CA LEU A 39 -6.90 -9.97 -5.71
C LEU A 39 -8.22 -10.44 -5.08
N LEU A 40 -8.29 -11.73 -4.76
CA LEU A 40 -9.46 -12.30 -4.08
C LEU A 40 -9.53 -11.76 -2.65
N LEU A 41 -10.75 -11.46 -2.21
CA LEU A 41 -11.03 -11.17 -0.81
C LEU A 41 -10.70 -12.39 0.05
N ILE A 42 -10.22 -12.18 1.28
CA ILE A 42 -9.84 -13.26 2.20
C ILE A 42 -10.99 -14.27 2.43
N THR A 43 -12.25 -13.81 2.44
CA THR A 43 -13.42 -14.68 2.57
C THR A 43 -13.61 -15.57 1.35
N LYS A 44 -13.43 -15.02 0.14
CA LYS A 44 -13.49 -15.81 -1.11
C LYS A 44 -12.35 -16.84 -1.19
N LEU A 45 -11.15 -16.47 -0.71
CA LEU A 45 -10.03 -17.41 -0.58
C LEU A 45 -10.38 -18.53 0.40
N ARG A 46 -10.92 -18.17 1.57
CA ARG A 46 -11.37 -19.13 2.59
C ARG A 46 -12.36 -20.13 1.99
N ASP A 47 -13.41 -19.65 1.33
CA ASP A 47 -14.44 -20.50 0.72
C ASP A 47 -13.87 -21.42 -0.35
N LEU A 48 -12.88 -20.95 -1.14
CA LEU A 48 -12.17 -21.78 -2.11
C LEU A 48 -11.44 -22.95 -1.43
N PHE A 49 -10.75 -22.69 -0.31
CA PHE A 49 -10.03 -23.73 0.44
C PHE A 49 -10.96 -24.72 1.14
N TYR A 50 -12.11 -24.28 1.66
CA TYR A 50 -13.08 -25.19 2.30
C TYR A 50 -13.92 -26.00 1.31
N LYS A 51 -14.14 -25.51 0.08
CA LYS A 51 -14.80 -26.29 -0.98
C LYS A 51 -13.87 -27.28 -1.69
N ALA A 52 -12.56 -27.10 -1.54
CA ALA A 52 -11.54 -27.98 -2.11
C ALA A 52 -11.21 -29.19 -1.22
N ASN A 53 -11.69 -29.20 0.04
CA ASN A 53 -11.65 -30.32 0.98
C ASN A 53 -13.01 -31.02 1.02
#